data_AF-E7GN90-F1
#
_entry.id   AF-E7GN90-F1
#
_cell.length_a   1.000
_cell.length_b   1.000
_cell.length_c   1.000
_cell.angle_alpha   90.00
_cell.angle_beta   90.00
_cell.angle_gamma   90.00
#
_symmetry.space_group_name_H-M   'P 1'
#
loop_
_entity.id
_entity.type
_entity.pdbx_description
1 polymer ?
#
loop_
_entity_poly.entity_id
_entity_poly.type
_entity_poly.pdbx_seq_one_letter_code
_entity_poly.pdbx_strand_id
1 'polypeptide(L)' 'MKIKVTWKIQGMEFSAISDTVAEAYEYVKAIVKAEKSRNFPNTDETLSEYIGILAKMKNHETIKHENHIFRIEII' A
#
# COMPACT_ATOMS: atom_id res chain seq x y z
N MET A 1 13.19 1.11 9.91
CA MET A 1 11.82 0.59 9.67
C MET A 1 11.78 0.13 8.24
N LYS A 2 11.40 -1.12 7.97
CA LYS A 2 11.16 -1.58 6.60
C LYS A 2 9.65 -1.76 6.41
N ILE A 3 9.15 -1.41 5.23
CA ILE A 3 7.74 -1.55 4.89
C ILE A 3 7.64 -2.55 3.74
N LYS A 4 6.92 -3.63 3.96
CA LYS A 4 6.59 -4.61 2.94
C LYS A 4 5.22 -4.31 2.35
N VAL A 5 5.16 -4.16 1.04
CA VAL A 5 3.90 -4.00 0.29
C VAL A 5 3.70 -5.27 -0.53
N THR A 6 2.58 -5.96 -0.32
CA THR A 6 2.23 -7.21 -1.00
C THR A 6 0.99 -7.01 -1.86
N TRP A 7 1.11 -7.10 -3.18
CA TRP A 7 -0.01 -7.06 -4.12
C TRP A 7 -0.56 -8.46 -4.38
N LYS A 8 -1.88 -8.62 -4.31
CA LYS A 8 -2.62 -9.86 -4.51
C LYS A 8 -3.39 -9.77 -5.83
N ILE A 9 -3.05 -10.62 -6.78
CA ILE A 9 -3.70 -10.67 -8.08
C ILE A 9 -3.93 -12.11 -8.52
N GLN A 10 -5.20 -12.47 -8.76
CA GLN A 10 -5.59 -13.80 -9.26
C GLN A 10 -5.00 -14.99 -8.47
N GLY A 11 -4.91 -14.87 -7.14
CA GLY A 11 -4.35 -15.92 -6.27
C GLY A 11 -2.82 -15.94 -6.19
N MET A 12 -2.13 -15.02 -6.88
CA MET A 12 -0.70 -14.79 -6.72
C MET A 12 -0.43 -13.61 -5.81
N GLU A 13 0.66 -13.68 -5.04
CA GLU A 13 1.14 -12.58 -4.19
C GLU A 13 2.54 -12.14 -4.64
N PHE A 14 2.71 -10.84 -4.86
CA PHE A 14 4.00 -10.21 -5.16
C PHE A 14 4.33 -9.20 -4.08
N SER A 15 5.52 -9.29 -3.50
CA SER A 15 5.96 -8.37 -2.44
C SER A 15 7.15 -7.53 -2.86
N ALA A 16 7.12 -6.26 -2.48
CA ALA A 16 8.29 -5.36 -2.50
C ALA A 16 8.58 -4.88 -1.07
N ILE A 17 9.86 -4.68 -0.77
CA ILE A 17 10.31 -4.12 0.51
C ILE A 17 10.85 -2.73 0.21
N SER A 18 10.46 -1.77 1.04
CA SER A 18 10.93 -0.38 1.00
C SER A 18 11.59 0.00 2.31
N ASP A 19 12.61 0.85 2.23
CA ASP A 19 13.29 1.42 3.41
C ASP A 19 12.66 2.74 3.86
N THR A 20 11.81 3.34 3.02
CA THR A 20 11.18 4.64 3.31
C THR A 20 9.68 4.64 3.03
N VAL A 21 8.95 5.52 3.73
CA VAL A 21 7.53 5.79 3.47
C VAL A 21 7.28 6.27 2.03
N ALA A 22 8.19 7.08 1.48
CA ALA A 22 8.04 7.60 0.13
C ALA A 22 8.11 6.48 -0.92
N GLU A 23 9.04 5.55 -0.75
CA GLU A 23 9.17 4.39 -1.62
C GLU A 23 7.97 3.43 -1.47
N ALA A 24 7.53 3.16 -0.24
CA ALA A 24 6.31 2.39 0.01
C ALA A 24 5.09 3.02 -0.69
N TYR A 25 4.98 4.35 -0.66
CA TYR A 25 3.91 5.09 -1.31
C TYR A 25 3.94 4.94 -2.83
N GLU A 26 5.10 4.95 -3.48
CA GLU A 26 5.19 4.71 -4.92
C GLU A 26 4.75 3.28 -5.29
N TYR A 27 5.02 2.27 -4.45
CA TYR A 27 4.47 0.92 -4.65
C TYR A 27 2.95 0.88 -4.53
N VAL A 28 2.38 1.49 -3.49
CA VAL A 28 0.92 1.59 -3.31
C VAL A 28 0.29 2.32 -4.50
N LYS A 29 0.89 3.42 -4.94
CA LYS A 29 0.42 4.21 -6.08
C LYS A 29 0.45 3.43 -7.39
N ALA A 30 1.47 2.62 -7.63
CA ALA A 30 1.52 1.73 -8.79
C ALA A 30 0.36 0.73 -8.77
N ILE A 31 0.09 0.10 -7.62
CA ILE A 31 -1.02 -0.86 -7.45
C ILE A 31 -2.38 -0.17 -7.65
N VAL A 32 -2.62 0.95 -6.98
CA VAL A 32 -3.90 1.68 -7.06
C VAL A 32 -4.17 2.13 -8.50
N LYS A 33 -3.15 2.60 -9.22
CA LYS A 33 -3.30 2.97 -10.64
C LYS A 33 -3.56 1.76 -11.55
N ALA A 34 -2.90 0.63 -11.32
CA ALA A 34 -3.12 -0.60 -12.08
C ALA A 34 -4.55 -1.14 -11.90
N GLU A 35 -5.13 -0.94 -10.72
CA GLU A 35 -6.46 -1.45 -10.34
C GLU A 35 -7.58 -0.39 -10.41
N LYS A 36 -7.30 0.80 -10.97
CA LYS A 36 -8.21 1.96 -11.00
C LYS A 36 -9.61 1.63 -11.51
N SER A 37 -9.71 0.93 -12.64
CA SER A 37 -11.00 0.67 -13.29
C SER A 37 -11.88 -0.36 -12.57
N ARG A 38 -11.30 -1.18 -11.70
CA ARG A 38 -11.99 -2.29 -11.04
C ARG A 38 -12.20 -2.06 -9.55
N ASN A 39 -11.21 -1.50 -8.88
CA ASN A 39 -11.17 -1.46 -7.42
C ASN A 39 -10.98 -0.04 -6.84
N PHE A 40 -10.40 0.90 -7.59
CA PHE A 40 -10.10 2.25 -7.09
C PHE A 40 -10.53 3.36 -8.05
N PRO A 41 -11.86 3.54 -8.28
CA PRO A 41 -12.38 4.53 -9.22
C PRO A 41 -12.00 5.97 -8.83
N ASN A 42 -11.95 6.26 -7.53
CA ASN A 42 -11.54 7.55 -6.97
C ASN A 42 -10.05 7.55 -6.58
N THR A 43 -9.17 7.37 -7.57
CA THR A 43 -7.73 7.18 -7.36
C THR A 43 -7.08 8.21 -6.43
N ASP A 44 -7.37 9.51 -6.61
CA ASP A 44 -6.69 10.56 -5.83
C ASP A 44 -7.10 10.59 -4.35
N GLU A 45 -8.38 10.32 -4.08
CA GLU A 45 -8.91 10.18 -2.71
C GLU A 45 -8.29 8.96 -2.04
N THR A 46 -8.31 7.80 -2.72
CA THR A 46 -7.68 6.57 -2.23
C THR A 46 -6.19 6.78 -1.92
N LEU A 47 -5.44 7.44 -2.79
CA LEU A 47 -4.02 7.72 -2.55
C LEU A 47 -3.81 8.63 -1.34
N SER A 48 -4.69 9.62 -1.13
CA SER A 48 -4.65 10.51 0.03
C SER A 48 -4.86 9.74 1.34
N GLU A 49 -5.80 8.78 1.36
CA GLU A 49 -6.00 7.89 2.52
C GLU A 49 -4.75 7.04 2.82
N TYR A 50 -4.10 6.51 1.78
CA TYR A 50 -2.89 5.70 1.95
C TYR A 50 -1.68 6.50 2.44
N ILE A 51 -1.59 7.80 2.14
CA ILE A 51 -0.61 8.70 2.79
C ILE A 51 -0.85 8.70 4.31
N GLY A 52 -2.11 8.82 4.73
CA GLY A 52 -2.50 8.78 6.14
C GLY A 52 -2.13 7.46 6.83
N ILE A 53 -2.35 6.33 6.16
CA ILE A 53 -1.97 4.99 6.67
C ILE A 53 -0.45 4.88 6.83
N LEU A 54 0.32 5.29 5.82
CA LEU A 54 1.77 5.23 5.87
C LEU A 54 2.36 6.19 6.93
N ALA A 55 1.72 7.35 7.14
CA ALA A 55 2.10 8.26 8.22
C ALA A 55 1.88 7.61 9.60
N LYS A 56 0.74 6.97 9.83
CA LYS A 56 0.47 6.19 11.06
C LYS A 56 1.48 5.06 11.26
N MET A 57 1.87 4.38 10.17
CA MET A 57 2.91 3.35 10.21
C MET A 57 4.27 3.91 10.62
N LYS A 58 4.67 5.06 10.07
CA LYS A 58 5.91 5.76 10.46
C LYS A 58 5.94 6.12 11.95
N ASN A 59 4.78 6.47 12.51
CA ASN A 59 4.62 6.79 13.92
C ASN A 59 4.40 5.55 14.81
N HIS A 60 4.46 4.33 14.24
CA HIS A 60 4.20 3.08 14.93
C HIS A 60 2.78 2.94 15.52
N GLU A 61 1.82 3.76 15.07
CA GLU A 61 0.40 3.69 15.47
C GLU A 61 -0.34 2.54 14.77
N THR A 62 0.23 2.01 13.69
CA THR A 62 -0.32 0.88 12.93
C THR A 62 0.84 0.07 12.37
N ILE A 63 0.81 -1.25 12.52
CA ILE A 63 1.88 -2.13 12.01
C ILE A 63 1.50 -2.89 10.75
N LYS A 64 0.19 -2.96 10.44
CA LYS A 64 -0.34 -3.69 9.29
C LYS A 64 -1.66 -3.07 8.83
N HIS A 65 -1.84 -2.98 7.51
CA HIS A 65 -3.09 -2.64 6.84
C HIS A 65 -3.28 -3.58 5.65
N GLU A 66 -4.49 -4.09 5.43
CA GLU A 66 -4.75 -5.12 4.41
C GLU A 66 -6.16 -4.99 3.85
N ASN A 67 -6.29 -5.16 2.54
CA ASN A 67 -7.56 -5.36 1.84
C ASN A 67 -7.46 -6.56 0.88
N HIS A 68 -8.48 -6.74 0.02
CA HIS A 68 -8.52 -7.85 -0.94
C HIS A 68 -7.51 -7.68 -2.10
N ILE A 69 -6.99 -6.49 -2.33
CA ILE A 69 -6.04 -6.18 -3.40
C ILE A 69 -4.60 -6.19 -2.91
N PHE A 70 -4.29 -5.62 -1.74
CA PHE A 70 -2.92 -5.58 -1.25
C PHE A 70 -2.83 -5.46 0.28
N ARG A 71 -1.62 -5.69 0.79
CA ARG A 71 -1.25 -5.57 2.20
C ARG A 71 -0.02 -4.69 2.34
N ILE A 72 -0.02 -3.82 3.35
CA ILE A 72 1.13 -3.03 3.78
C ILE A 72 1.45 -3.45 5.22
N GLU A 73 2.70 -3.77 5.52
CA GLU A 73 3.12 -4.19 6.87
C GLU A 73 4.54 -3.69 7.20
N ILE A 74 4.77 -3.33 8.46
CA ILE A 74 6.11 -3.02 8.99
C ILE A 74 6.81 -4.33 9.33
N ILE A 75 8.06 -4.47 8.89
CA ILE A 75 8.96 -5.60 9.17
C ILE A 75 10.32 -5.14 9.69
#